data_AF-A0ABD1S2S2-F1
#
_entry.id   AF-A0ABD1S2S2-F1
#
_cell.length_a   1.000
_cell.length_b   1.000
_cell.length_c   1.000
_cell.angle_alpha   90.00
_cell.angle_beta   90.00
_cell.angle_gamma   90.00
#
_symmetry.space_group_name_H-M   'P 1'
#
loop_
_entity.id
_entity.type
_entity.pdbx_description
1 polymer ?
#
loop_
_entity_poly.entity_id
_entity_poly.type
_entity_poly.pdbx_seq_one_letter_code
_entity_poly.pdbx_strand_id
1 'polypeptide(L)'
;MEPSKSSIQSLVSEIKKEVFSNDNLHEFVSSSAYDTAWLAMIPDDPRKQNCPMFENCLNWILKNQNQDGFWGETNDEGLPTIDTLPATLACMVALQTWNVGQENIDKGLAFVYSKAEILLKINYQKLPRWFVIVFPAMIALAQDSCLELVFPQGSKGVIDDILFKSQQILKT
;
A
#
# COMPACT_ATOMS: atom_id res chain seq x y z
N MET A 1 -2.07 -27.51 -31.57
CA MET A 1 -3.05 -28.52 -31.10
C MET A 1 -4.35 -27.78 -30.86
N GLU A 2 -5.41 -28.07 -31.61
CA GLU A 2 -6.70 -27.42 -31.35
C GLU A 2 -7.30 -27.92 -30.03
N PRO A 3 -7.85 -27.03 -29.18
CA PRO A 3 -8.48 -27.43 -27.93
C PRO A 3 -9.70 -28.32 -28.21
N SER A 4 -9.81 -29.43 -27.49
CA SER A 4 -10.95 -30.34 -27.65
C SER A 4 -12.23 -29.68 -27.13
N LYS A 5 -13.38 -30.04 -27.72
CA LYS A 5 -14.70 -29.60 -27.27
C LYS A 5 -14.94 -29.87 -25.78
N SER A 6 -14.42 -30.99 -25.26
CA SER A 6 -14.51 -31.33 -23.84
C SER A 6 -13.70 -30.39 -22.94
N SER A 7 -12.51 -29.97 -23.38
CA SER A 7 -11.69 -28.99 -22.67
C SER A 7 -12.39 -27.63 -22.59
N ILE A 8 -12.97 -27.18 -23.71
CA ILE A 8 -13.75 -25.93 -23.75
C ILE A 8 -14.97 -26.02 -22.81
N GLN A 9 -15.70 -27.13 -22.83
CA GLN A 9 -16.87 -27.32 -21.95
C GLN A 9 -16.50 -27.33 -20.46
N SER A 10 -15.35 -27.92 -20.11
CA SER A 10 -14.83 -27.89 -18.74
C SER A 10 -14.53 -26.47 -18.29
N LEU A 11 -13.77 -25.71 -19.07
CA LEU A 11 -13.43 -24.32 -18.77
C LEU A 11 -14.69 -23.43 -18.67
N VAL A 12 -15.68 -23.62 -19.56
CA VAL A 12 -16.96 -22.90 -19.47
C VAL A 12 -17.71 -23.23 -18.19
N SER A 13 -17.70 -24.49 -17.74
CA SER A 13 -18.33 -24.87 -16.48
C SER A 13 -17.62 -24.27 -15.27
N GLU A 14 -16.29 -24.17 -15.31
CA GLU A 14 -15.46 -23.58 -14.27
C GLU A 14 -15.72 -22.08 -14.14
N ILE A 15 -15.67 -21.34 -15.27
CA ILE A 15 -15.98 -19.91 -15.31
C ILE A 15 -17.40 -19.64 -14.80
N LYS A 16 -18.39 -20.46 -15.21
CA LYS A 16 -19.77 -20.28 -14.72
C LYS A 16 -19.87 -20.51 -13.21
N LYS A 17 -19.14 -21.47 -12.68
CA LYS A 17 -19.11 -21.71 -11.23
C LYS A 17 -18.48 -20.52 -10.53
N GLU A 18 -17.30 -20.08 -10.96
CA GLU A 18 -16.56 -18.98 -10.34
C GLU A 18 -17.33 -17.65 -10.39
N VAL A 19 -17.91 -17.30 -11.55
CA VAL A 19 -18.63 -16.02 -11.75
C VAL A 19 -20.01 -15.99 -11.09
N PHE A 20 -20.72 -17.12 -11.05
CA PHE A 20 -22.11 -17.16 -10.56
C PHE A 20 -22.27 -17.78 -9.16
N SER A 21 -21.18 -18.25 -8.53
CA SER A 21 -21.17 -18.59 -7.11
C SER A 21 -21.20 -17.31 -6.28
N ASN A 22 -22.38 -16.97 -5.76
CA ASN A 22 -22.64 -15.77 -4.96
C ASN A 22 -21.91 -15.72 -3.59
N ASP A 23 -21.22 -16.80 -3.19
CA ASP A 23 -20.71 -16.94 -1.83
C ASP A 23 -19.36 -16.22 -1.61
N ASN A 24 -18.58 -15.95 -2.67
CA ASN A 24 -17.17 -15.55 -2.55
C ASN A 24 -16.76 -14.30 -3.36
N LEU A 25 -17.70 -13.39 -3.65
CA LEU A 25 -17.40 -12.16 -4.43
C LEU A 25 -16.24 -11.32 -3.85
N HIS A 26 -16.00 -11.40 -2.55
CA HIS A 26 -14.92 -10.71 -1.86
C HIS A 26 -13.53 -11.34 -2.07
N GLU A 27 -13.43 -12.60 -2.50
CA GLU A 27 -12.15 -13.26 -2.79
C GLU A 27 -11.52 -12.77 -4.09
N PHE A 28 -12.29 -12.14 -4.98
CA PHE A 28 -11.79 -11.58 -6.24
C PHE A 28 -11.06 -10.24 -6.09
N VAL A 29 -11.06 -9.67 -4.88
CA VAL A 29 -10.42 -8.37 -4.62
C VAL A 29 -9.26 -8.58 -3.65
N SER A 30 -8.06 -8.16 -4.07
CA SER A 30 -6.88 -8.16 -3.21
C SER A 30 -7.12 -7.26 -2.00
N SER A 31 -6.61 -7.67 -0.84
CA SER A 31 -6.63 -6.81 0.35
C SER A 31 -5.72 -5.60 0.11
N SER A 32 -6.28 -4.39 0.20
CA SER A 32 -5.51 -3.14 0.12
C SER A 32 -4.86 -2.84 1.47
N ALA A 33 -3.54 -2.93 1.52
CA ALA A 33 -2.79 -2.59 2.74
C ALA A 33 -2.94 -1.10 3.10
N TYR A 34 -3.00 -0.22 2.10
CA TYR A 34 -3.19 1.22 2.29
C TYR A 34 -4.54 1.51 2.98
N ASP A 35 -5.64 0.97 2.46
CA ASP A 35 -6.97 1.19 3.03
C ASP A 35 -7.13 0.52 4.40
N THR A 36 -6.53 -0.67 4.56
CA THR A 36 -6.51 -1.37 5.85
C THR A 36 -5.77 -0.55 6.92
N ALA A 37 -4.68 0.13 6.56
CA ALA A 37 -3.96 1.03 7.46
C ALA A 37 -4.80 2.24 7.88
N TRP A 38 -5.56 2.83 6.97
CA TRP A 38 -6.49 3.91 7.30
C TRP A 38 -7.55 3.49 8.31
N LEU A 39 -8.14 2.30 8.14
CA LEU A 39 -9.09 1.76 9.12
C LEU A 39 -8.42 1.45 10.46
N ALA A 40 -7.19 0.95 10.44
CA ALA A 40 -6.44 0.65 11.66
C ALA A 40 -6.15 1.90 12.49
N MET A 41 -6.06 3.09 11.90
CA MET A 41 -5.79 4.35 12.63
C MET A 41 -7.01 4.92 13.37
N ILE A 42 -8.23 4.41 13.12
CA ILE A 42 -9.45 4.96 13.73
C ILE A 42 -9.54 4.56 15.21
N PRO A 43 -9.60 5.51 16.16
CA PRO A 43 -9.74 5.19 17.57
C PRO A 43 -11.17 4.79 17.93
N ASP A 44 -11.33 3.84 18.87
CA ASP A 44 -12.65 3.43 19.40
C ASP A 44 -13.36 4.57 20.15
N ASP A 45 -12.63 5.28 21.01
CA ASP A 45 -13.07 6.55 21.61
C ASP A 45 -12.05 7.64 21.23
N PRO A 46 -12.45 8.66 20.43
CA PRO A 46 -11.59 9.77 20.04
C PRO A 46 -10.96 10.53 21.22
N ARG A 47 -11.54 10.43 22.42
CA ARG A 47 -11.04 11.10 23.63
C ARG A 47 -10.03 10.27 24.42
N LYS A 48 -9.97 8.96 24.17
CA LYS A 48 -9.14 8.02 24.94
C LYS A 48 -7.99 7.46 24.14
N GLN A 49 -8.10 7.33 22.81
CA GLN A 49 -7.04 6.81 21.91
C GLN A 49 -6.26 5.61 22.49
N ASN A 50 -6.95 4.70 23.17
CA ASN A 50 -6.32 3.56 23.84
C ASN A 50 -6.28 2.31 22.95
N CYS A 51 -7.22 2.19 22.01
CA CYS A 51 -7.32 1.06 21.09
C CYS A 51 -7.97 1.46 19.77
N PRO A 52 -7.66 0.73 18.68
CA PRO A 52 -8.32 0.90 17.40
C PRO A 52 -9.77 0.40 17.45
N MET A 53 -10.67 1.10 16.76
CA MET A 53 -12.04 0.64 16.52
C MET A 53 -12.06 -0.68 15.71
N PHE A 54 -11.09 -0.83 14.81
CA PHE A 54 -10.93 -2.00 13.94
C PHE A 54 -9.63 -2.76 14.23
N GLU A 55 -9.57 -3.43 15.40
CA GLU A 55 -8.37 -4.15 15.85
C GLU A 55 -7.86 -5.20 14.85
N ASN A 56 -8.78 -5.83 14.10
CA ASN A 56 -8.41 -6.80 13.07
C ASN A 56 -7.58 -6.18 11.93
N CYS A 57 -7.78 -4.91 11.59
CA CYS A 57 -6.97 -4.21 10.59
C CYS A 57 -5.53 -4.03 11.09
N LEU A 58 -5.35 -3.61 12.35
CA LEU A 58 -4.03 -3.48 12.96
C LEU A 58 -3.31 -4.83 13.04
N ASN A 59 -4.01 -5.87 13.47
CA ASN A 59 -3.50 -7.24 13.52
C ASN A 59 -3.14 -7.78 12.14
N TRP A 60 -3.88 -7.42 11.10
CA TRP A 60 -3.56 -7.78 9.73
C TRP A 60 -2.25 -7.12 9.28
N ILE A 61 -2.05 -5.82 9.56
CA ILE A 61 -0.83 -5.10 9.20
C ILE A 61 0.41 -5.76 9.83
N LEU A 62 0.35 -6.08 11.12
CA LEU A 62 1.43 -6.76 11.86
C LEU A 62 1.83 -8.11 11.23
N LYS A 63 0.87 -8.83 10.66
CA LYS A 63 1.05 -10.20 10.15
C LYS A 63 1.36 -10.28 8.65
N ASN A 64 1.10 -9.21 7.89
CA ASN A 64 1.15 -9.23 6.42
C ASN A 64 2.23 -8.30 5.84
N GLN A 65 3.27 -7.98 6.59
CA GLN A 65 4.47 -7.34 6.02
C GLN A 65 5.23 -8.36 5.17
N ASN A 66 5.64 -7.97 3.97
CA ASN A 66 6.49 -8.80 3.11
C ASN A 66 7.88 -8.99 3.76
N GLN A 67 8.60 -10.05 3.35
CA GLN A 67 9.97 -10.34 3.77
C GLN A 67 10.95 -9.18 3.49
N ASP A 68 10.71 -8.41 2.43
CA ASP A 68 11.49 -7.23 2.08
C ASP A 68 11.09 -5.96 2.85
N GLY A 69 10.15 -6.06 3.80
CA GLY A 69 9.79 -4.97 4.71
C GLY A 69 8.69 -4.03 4.23
N PHE A 70 8.07 -4.27 3.08
CA PHE A 70 7.00 -3.42 2.57
C PHE A 70 5.60 -4.04 2.72
N TRP A 71 4.59 -3.19 2.55
CA TRP A 71 3.20 -3.61 2.32
C TRP A 71 2.72 -3.08 0.97
N GLY A 72 1.75 -3.78 0.38
CA GLY A 72 1.15 -3.44 -0.90
C GLY A 72 1.38 -4.52 -1.96
N GLU A 73 0.97 -4.20 -3.18
CA GLU A 73 0.95 -5.15 -4.29
C GLU A 73 2.34 -5.35 -4.92
N THR A 74 2.55 -6.57 -5.42
CA THR A 74 3.70 -6.92 -6.26
C THR A 74 3.25 -7.13 -7.70
N ASN A 75 4.14 -6.88 -8.65
CA ASN A 75 3.91 -7.27 -10.04
C ASN A 75 4.03 -8.81 -10.22
N ASP A 76 3.87 -9.28 -11.45
CA ASP A 76 3.96 -10.71 -11.81
C ASP A 76 5.33 -11.35 -11.49
N GLU A 77 6.37 -10.54 -11.30
CA GLU A 77 7.73 -10.97 -10.93
C GLU A 77 7.96 -10.97 -9.41
N GLY A 78 6.94 -10.64 -8.61
CA GLY A 78 7.05 -10.50 -7.17
C GLY A 78 7.77 -9.22 -6.71
N LEU A 79 8.01 -8.26 -7.61
CA LEU A 79 8.69 -7.01 -7.30
C LEU A 79 7.68 -5.94 -6.83
N PRO A 80 8.10 -5.05 -5.90
CA PRO A 80 7.23 -3.98 -5.41
C PRO A 80 6.82 -3.03 -6.54
N THR A 81 5.55 -2.65 -6.58
CA THR A 81 5.05 -1.60 -7.48
C THR A 81 5.22 -0.22 -6.86
N ILE A 82 4.90 0.84 -7.61
CA ILE A 82 4.92 2.21 -7.09
C ILE A 82 3.94 2.40 -5.92
N ASP A 83 2.86 1.60 -5.88
CA ASP A 83 1.78 1.68 -4.89
C ASP A 83 2.22 1.20 -3.50
N THR A 84 3.32 0.43 -3.45
CA THR A 84 3.90 -0.04 -2.19
C THR A 84 4.46 1.10 -1.33
N LEU A 85 4.88 2.22 -1.93
CA LEU A 85 5.41 3.36 -1.19
C LEU A 85 4.34 3.99 -0.26
N PRO A 86 3.19 4.48 -0.77
CA PRO A 86 2.15 5.03 0.09
C PRO A 86 1.54 3.96 1.01
N ALA A 87 1.38 2.71 0.56
CA ALA A 87 0.88 1.64 1.40
C ALA A 87 1.79 1.36 2.60
N THR A 88 3.11 1.27 2.37
CA THR A 88 4.10 1.05 3.43
C THR A 88 4.15 2.21 4.42
N LEU A 89 4.11 3.46 3.93
CA LEU A 89 4.03 4.64 4.79
C LEU A 89 2.77 4.60 5.65
N ALA A 90 1.60 4.33 5.07
CA ALA A 90 0.34 4.25 5.81
C ALA A 90 0.38 3.15 6.88
N CYS A 91 0.89 1.95 6.56
CA CYS A 91 1.03 0.86 7.51
C CYS A 91 1.97 1.23 8.68
N MET A 92 3.11 1.87 8.41
CA MET A 92 4.01 2.34 9.47
C MET A 92 3.35 3.39 10.36
N VAL A 93 2.58 4.33 9.78
CA VAL A 93 1.84 5.32 10.56
C VAL A 93 0.79 4.64 11.45
N ALA A 94 0.07 3.65 10.93
CA ALA A 94 -0.89 2.89 11.72
C ALA A 94 -0.23 2.18 12.91
N LEU A 95 0.92 1.53 12.69
CA LEU A 95 1.69 0.89 13.75
C LEU A 95 2.20 1.90 14.79
N GLN A 96 2.72 3.03 14.32
CA GLN A 96 3.24 4.12 15.13
C GLN A 96 2.13 4.76 15.99
N THR A 97 0.93 4.94 15.43
CA THR A 97 -0.25 5.50 16.11
C THR A 97 -0.58 4.73 17.40
N TRP A 98 -0.40 3.41 17.38
CA TRP A 98 -0.68 2.52 18.50
C TRP A 98 0.57 2.08 19.27
N ASN A 99 1.74 2.60 18.90
CA ASN A 99 3.04 2.26 19.50
C ASN A 99 3.30 0.73 19.54
N VAL A 100 3.04 0.06 18.41
CA VAL A 100 3.26 -1.39 18.24
C VAL A 100 4.11 -1.67 17.01
N GLY A 101 4.68 -2.88 16.91
CA GLY A 101 5.33 -3.33 15.67
C GLY A 101 6.59 -2.55 15.29
N GLN A 102 7.39 -2.11 16.27
CA GLN A 102 8.63 -1.35 16.00
C GLN A 102 9.55 -2.04 14.98
N GLU A 103 9.73 -3.36 15.08
CA GLU A 103 10.52 -4.12 14.12
C GLU A 103 9.95 -4.01 12.69
N ASN A 104 8.62 -4.01 12.55
CA ASN A 104 7.98 -3.82 11.26
C ASN A 104 8.21 -2.40 10.72
N ILE A 105 8.14 -1.37 11.58
CA ILE A 105 8.45 0.01 11.23
C ILE A 105 9.90 0.12 10.73
N ASP A 106 10.86 -0.45 11.45
CA ASP A 106 12.28 -0.40 11.09
C ASP A 106 12.53 -1.04 9.71
N LYS A 107 11.89 -2.18 9.44
CA LYS A 107 11.94 -2.84 8.12
C LYS A 107 11.30 -1.99 7.02
N GLY A 108 10.17 -1.33 7.31
CA GLY A 108 9.50 -0.42 6.38
C GLY A 108 10.36 0.79 6.04
N LEU A 109 11.03 1.40 7.03
CA LEU A 109 11.97 2.50 6.82
C LEU A 109 13.15 2.05 5.95
N ALA A 110 13.71 0.87 6.22
CA ALA A 110 14.78 0.30 5.41
C ALA A 110 14.35 0.04 3.95
N PHE A 111 13.12 -0.43 3.75
CA PHE A 111 12.53 -0.58 2.41
C PHE A 111 12.40 0.76 1.69
N VAL A 112 11.78 1.77 2.33
CA VAL A 112 11.60 3.10 1.74
C VAL A 112 12.95 3.70 1.36
N TYR A 113 13.94 3.63 2.25
CA TYR A 113 15.29 4.11 1.96
C TYR A 113 15.93 3.39 0.75
N SER A 114 15.83 2.06 0.69
CA SER A 114 16.49 1.26 -0.36
C SER A 114 15.78 1.26 -1.72
N LYS A 115 14.46 1.43 -1.75
CA LYS A 115 13.65 1.24 -2.97
C LYS A 115 12.97 2.50 -3.51
N ALA A 116 12.74 3.53 -2.69
CA ALA A 116 11.99 4.71 -3.16
C ALA A 116 12.64 5.38 -4.37
N GLU A 117 13.97 5.54 -4.39
CA GLU A 117 14.67 6.18 -5.51
C GLU A 117 14.41 5.47 -6.84
N ILE A 118 14.59 4.15 -6.87
CA ILE A 118 14.46 3.39 -8.11
C ILE A 118 13.00 3.27 -8.55
N LEU A 119 12.07 3.07 -7.60
CA LEU A 119 10.63 3.02 -7.90
C LEU A 119 10.13 4.34 -8.48
N LEU A 120 10.50 5.46 -7.87
CA LEU A 120 10.13 6.79 -8.34
C LEU A 120 10.71 7.08 -9.73
N LYS A 121 11.99 6.75 -9.97
CA LYS A 121 12.65 7.02 -11.26
C LYS A 121 12.07 6.20 -12.41
N ILE A 122 11.83 4.91 -12.21
CA ILE A 122 11.27 4.03 -13.25
C ILE A 122 9.84 4.46 -13.62
N ASN A 123 9.05 4.89 -12.64
CA ASN A 123 7.64 5.25 -12.85
C ASN A 123 7.42 6.73 -13.17
N TYR A 124 8.46 7.58 -13.10
CA TYR A 124 8.34 9.04 -13.13
C TYR A 124 7.46 9.59 -14.28
N GLN A 125 7.63 9.04 -15.49
CA GLN A 125 6.89 9.48 -16.69
C GLN A 125 5.43 9.01 -16.73
N LYS A 126 5.06 8.06 -15.87
CA LYS A 126 3.75 7.38 -15.87
C LYS A 126 3.08 7.39 -14.49
N LEU A 127 3.50 8.30 -13.59
CA LEU A 127 2.91 8.38 -12.26
C LEU A 127 1.41 8.69 -12.37
N PRO A 128 0.54 7.85 -11.79
CA PRO A 128 -0.89 8.12 -11.75
C PRO A 128 -1.18 9.43 -11.02
N ARG A 129 -2.23 10.15 -11.46
CA ARG A 129 -2.63 11.41 -10.82
C ARG A 129 -2.90 11.24 -9.31
N TRP A 130 -3.54 10.13 -8.93
CA TRP A 130 -3.82 9.84 -7.52
C TRP A 130 -2.53 9.69 -6.71
N PHE A 131 -1.50 9.05 -7.27
CA PHE A 131 -0.22 8.84 -6.60
C PHE A 131 0.47 10.18 -6.30
N VAL A 132 0.45 11.08 -7.29
CA VAL A 132 1.01 12.43 -7.14
C VAL A 132 0.34 13.20 -5.99
N ILE A 133 -0.93 12.94 -5.69
CA ILE A 133 -1.63 13.54 -4.55
C ILE A 133 -1.31 12.80 -3.24
N VAL A 134 -1.43 11.48 -3.25
CA VAL A 134 -1.36 10.64 -2.04
C VAL A 134 0.05 10.54 -1.49
N PHE A 135 1.06 10.33 -2.33
CA PHE A 135 2.41 10.05 -1.85
C PHE A 135 3.02 11.22 -1.04
N PRO A 136 2.98 12.49 -1.48
CA PRO A 136 3.45 13.60 -0.66
C PRO A 136 2.65 13.75 0.65
N ALA A 137 1.34 13.51 0.60
CA ALA A 137 0.50 13.56 1.81
C ALA A 137 0.89 12.48 2.82
N MET A 138 1.26 11.28 2.36
CA MET A 138 1.74 10.20 3.22
C MET A 138 3.13 10.48 3.81
N ILE A 139 4.02 11.15 3.08
CA ILE A 139 5.30 11.61 3.63
C ILE A 139 5.05 12.59 4.79
N ALA A 140 4.17 13.57 4.58
CA ALA A 140 3.83 14.55 5.61
C ALA A 140 3.20 13.87 6.84
N LEU A 141 2.22 12.99 6.62
CA LEU A 141 1.56 12.25 7.72
C LEU A 141 2.54 11.40 8.52
N ALA A 142 3.48 10.73 7.85
CA ALA A 142 4.51 9.93 8.51
C ALA A 142 5.44 10.79 9.37
N GLN A 143 5.87 11.95 8.86
CA GLN A 143 6.70 12.90 9.60
C GLN A 143 5.96 13.47 10.81
N ASP A 144 4.69 13.85 10.64
CA ASP A 144 3.82 14.34 11.72
C ASP A 144 3.58 13.27 12.80
N SER A 145 3.70 11.99 12.43
CA SER A 145 3.59 10.84 13.33
C SER A 145 4.92 10.42 13.97
N CYS A 146 5.96 11.27 13.88
CA CYS A 146 7.30 11.00 14.41
C CYS A 146 8.06 9.86 13.72
N LEU A 147 7.76 9.54 12.46
CA LEU A 147 8.59 8.63 11.66
C LEU A 147 9.73 9.41 10.98
N GLU A 148 10.97 9.03 11.29
CA GLU A 148 12.17 9.61 10.68
C GLU A 148 12.38 9.06 9.26
N LEU A 149 11.71 9.67 8.29
CA LEU A 149 11.89 9.33 6.87
C LEU A 149 13.20 9.89 6.33
N VAL A 150 14.10 8.99 5.93
CA VAL A 150 15.32 9.32 5.19
C VAL A 150 15.18 8.82 3.76
N PHE A 151 15.39 9.72 2.81
CA PHE A 151 15.39 9.39 1.39
C PHE A 151 16.80 9.55 0.80
N PRO A 152 17.23 8.66 -0.12
CA PRO A 152 18.48 8.82 -0.84
C PRO A 152 18.55 10.15 -1.62
N GLN A 153 19.73 10.75 -1.70
CA GLN A 153 19.93 12.03 -2.41
C GLN A 153 19.41 12.00 -3.85
N GLY A 154 19.54 10.85 -4.54
CA GLY A 154 19.08 10.68 -5.92
C GLY A 154 17.56 10.70 -6.10
N SER A 155 16.78 10.62 -5.03
CA SER A 155 15.31 10.69 -5.06
C SER A 155 14.76 12.10 -4.78
N LYS A 156 15.56 12.99 -4.16
CA LYS A 156 15.10 14.30 -3.68
C LYS A 156 14.45 15.15 -4.77
N GLY A 157 15.11 15.27 -5.93
CA GLY A 157 14.58 16.07 -7.04
C GLY A 157 13.26 15.52 -7.61
N VAL A 158 13.07 14.19 -7.58
CA VAL A 158 11.81 13.57 -8.02
C VAL A 158 10.70 13.82 -7.00
N ILE A 159 11.00 13.70 -5.70
CA ILE A 159 10.04 13.98 -4.63
C ILE A 159 9.61 15.44 -4.66
N ASP A 160 10.56 16.38 -4.82
CA ASP A 160 10.28 17.82 -4.92
C ASP A 160 9.35 18.14 -6.11
N ASP A 161 9.59 17.51 -7.27
CA ASP A 161 8.73 17.68 -8.45
C ASP A 161 7.32 17.09 -8.22
N ILE A 162 7.21 15.91 -7.60
CA ILE A 162 5.91 15.32 -7.25
C ILE A 162 5.15 16.23 -6.28
N LEU A 163 5.82 16.78 -5.26
CA LEU A 163 5.23 17.74 -4.33
C LEU A 163 4.77 19.01 -5.05
N PHE A 164 5.57 19.54 -5.97
CA PHE A 164 5.17 20.69 -6.77
C PHE A 164 3.91 20.39 -7.62
N LYS A 165 3.89 19.23 -8.30
CA LYS A 165 2.74 18.79 -9.10
C LYS A 165 1.49 18.59 -8.24
N SER A 166 1.61 18.05 -7.05
CA SER A 166 0.48 17.85 -6.13
C SER A 166 -0.17 19.18 -5.75
N GLN A 167 0.64 20.21 -5.46
CA GLN A 167 0.15 21.56 -5.18
C GLN A 167 -0.57 22.21 -6.36
N GLN A 168 -0.12 21.97 -7.61
CA GLN A 168 -0.82 22.46 -8.80
C GLN A 168 -2.17 21.75 -8.97
N ILE A 169 -2.20 20.44 -8.73
CA ILE A 169 -3.42 19.62 -8.82
C ILE A 169 -4.48 20.11 -7.83
N LEU A 170 -4.10 20.40 -6.59
CA LEU A 170 -5.03 20.80 -5.52
C LEU A 170 -5.56 22.24 -5.64
N LYS A 171 -4.96 23.06 -6.51
CA LYS A 171 -5.41 24.44 -6.78
C LYS A 171 -6.42 24.53 -7.93
N THR A 172 -6.65 23.42 -8.64
CA THR A 172 -7.58 23.32 -9.76
C THR A 172 -8.94 22.86 -9.26
#